data_AF-A0A920ARX9-F1
#
_entry.id   AF-A0A920ARX9-F1
#
_cell.length_a   1.000
_cell.length_b   1.000
_cell.length_c   1.000
_cell.angle_alpha   90.00
_cell.angle_beta   90.00
_cell.angle_gamma   90.00
#
_symmetry.space_group_name_H-M   'P 1'
#
loop_
_entity.id
_entity.type
_entity.pdbx_description
1 polymer ?
#
loop_
_entity_poly.entity_id
_entity_poly.type
_entity_poly.pdbx_seq_one_letter_code
_entity_poly.pdbx_strand_id
1 'polypeptide(L)' 'MGELSNDPLGELDPNITKDINHNGTIKLYSLLKMTNVEKFVYMSSCSVYGFNKQIVNEDSKVNPLTEYAKAKDR' A
#
# COMPACT_ATOMS: atom_id res chain seq x y z
N MET A 1 -9.18 7.92 -0.80
CA MET A 1 -8.81 6.73 -1.60
C MET A 1 -9.60 5.56 -1.05
N GLY A 2 -10.11 4.69 -1.91
CA GLY A 2 -10.71 3.42 -1.46
C GLY A 2 -9.65 2.33 -1.51
N GLU A 3 -9.71 1.37 -0.57
CA GLU A 3 -8.76 0.27 -0.49
C GLU A 3 -9.44 -1.02 -0.05
N LEU A 4 -8.86 -2.15 -0.45
CA LEU A 4 -9.12 -3.46 0.14
C LEU A 4 -8.14 -3.65 1.29
N SER A 5 -8.63 -3.60 2.53
CA SER A 5 -7.82 -3.26 3.71
C SER A 5 -7.46 -4.42 4.66
N ASN A 6 -7.64 -5.67 4.23
CA ASN A 6 -7.32 -6.83 5.05
C ASN A 6 -6.81 -8.00 4.21
N ASP A 7 -6.07 -8.91 4.85
CA ASP A 7 -5.41 -10.02 4.18
C ASP A 7 -6.40 -10.99 3.52
N PRO A 8 -7.49 -11.46 4.18
CA PRO A 8 -8.44 -12.37 3.52
C PRO A 8 -9.06 -11.78 2.24
N LEU A 9 -9.39 -10.49 2.25
CA LEU A 9 -9.92 -9.79 1.09
C LEU A 9 -8.84 -9.58 0.02
N GLY A 10 -7.62 -9.28 0.45
CA GLY A 10 -6.46 -9.09 -0.44
C GLY A 10 -6.12 -10.35 -1.23
N GLU A 11 -6.14 -11.50 -0.56
CA GLU A 11 -5.83 -12.81 -1.14
C GLU A 11 -6.97 -13.39 -1.98
N LEU A 12 -8.20 -12.89 -1.84
CA LEU A 12 -9.35 -13.37 -2.61
C LEU A 12 -9.16 -13.11 -4.11
N ASP A 13 -8.69 -11.92 -4.47
CA ASP A 13 -8.26 -11.58 -5.82
C ASP A 13 -7.06 -10.62 -5.77
N PRO A 14 -5.83 -11.16 -5.92
CA PRO A 14 -4.60 -10.37 -5.90
C PRO A 14 -4.54 -9.31 -7.00
N ASN A 15 -5.15 -9.56 -8.17
CA ASN A 15 -5.13 -8.62 -9.28
C ASN A 15 -6.00 -7.42 -8.97
N ILE A 16 -7.22 -7.65 -8.47
CA ILE A 16 -8.11 -6.56 -8.04
C ILE A 16 -7.48 -5.78 -6.89
N THR A 17 -6.84 -6.47 -5.93
CA THR A 17 -6.13 -5.82 -4.82
C THR A 17 -5.03 -4.90 -5.30
N LYS A 18 -4.20 -5.36 -6.23
CA LYS A 18 -3.17 -4.53 -6.85
C LYS A 18 -3.76 -3.38 -7.64
N ASP A 19 -4.82 -3.61 -8.40
CA ASP A 19 -5.45 -2.58 -9.21
C ASP A 19 -6.04 -1.45 -8.37
N ILE A 20 -6.71 -1.79 -7.27
CA ILE A 20 -7.30 -0.80 -6.37
C ILE A 20 -6.22 -0.12 -5.51
N ASN A 21 -5.43 -0.90 -4.76
CA ASN A 21 -4.57 -0.36 -3.70
C ASN A 21 -3.30 0.29 -4.26
N HIS A 22 -2.72 -0.27 -5.34
CA HIS A 22 -1.46 0.21 -5.91
C HIS A 22 -1.69 1.03 -7.19
N ASN A 23 -2.26 0.42 -8.23
CA ASN A 23 -2.42 1.09 -9.54
C ASN A 23 -3.36 2.29 -9.45
N GLY A 24 -4.43 2.19 -8.66
CA GLY A 24 -5.36 3.29 -8.38
C GLY A 24 -4.67 4.49 -7.72
N THR A 25 -3.78 4.23 -6.75
CA THR A 25 -2.97 5.25 -6.08
C THR A 25 -2.00 5.92 -7.06
N ILE A 26 -1.29 5.14 -7.89
CA ILE A 26 -0.38 5.69 -8.93
C ILE A 26 -1.16 6.55 -9.92
N LYS A 27 -2.34 6.12 -10.35
CA LYS A 27 -3.19 6.86 -11.27
C LYS A 27 -3.62 8.20 -10.66
N LEU A 28 -4.07 8.20 -9.41
CA LEU A 28 -4.44 9.42 -8.70
C LEU A 28 -3.23 10.36 -8.57
N TYR A 29 -2.08 9.85 -8.14
CA TYR A 29 -0.85 10.64 -8.03
C TYR A 29 -0.43 11.25 -9.37
N SER A 30 -0.54 10.48 -10.46
CA SER A 30 -0.22 10.96 -11.82
C SER A 30 -1.15 12.10 -12.27
N LEU A 31 -2.44 12.01 -11.96
CA LEU A 31 -3.39 13.10 -12.22
C LEU A 31 -3.09 14.34 -11.38
N LEU A 32 -2.72 14.16 -10.11
CA LEU A 32 -2.39 15.27 -9.22
C LEU A 32 -1.15 16.05 -9.68
N LYS A 33 -0.16 15.39 -10.31
CA LYS A 33 1.00 16.05 -10.91
C LYS A 33 0.64 17.07 -12.00
N MET A 34 -0.55 16.96 -12.59
CA MET A 34 -1.06 17.89 -13.61
C MET A 34 -1.82 19.08 -13.00
N THR A 35 -1.81 19.21 -11.68
CA THR A 35 -2.53 20.25 -10.92
C THR A 35 -1.58 21.01 -10.00
N ASN A 36 -2.09 22.05 -9.34
CA ASN A 36 -1.31 22.83 -8.36
C ASN A 36 -1.33 22.23 -6.93
N VAL A 37 -1.63 20.94 -6.79
CA VAL A 37 -1.62 20.27 -5.48
C VAL A 37 -0.18 20.08 -5.00
N GLU A 38 0.13 20.67 -3.86
CA GLU A 38 1.50 20.66 -3.31
C GLU A 38 1.79 19.46 -2.40
N LYS A 39 0.74 18.82 -1.86
CA LYS A 39 0.88 17.76 -0.86
C LYS A 39 -0.01 16.57 -1.19
N PHE A 40 0.58 15.38 -1.09
CA PHE A 40 -0.10 14.11 -1.24
C PHE A 40 0.22 13.24 -0.02
N VAL A 41 -0.82 12.76 0.66
CA VAL A 41 -0.65 11.88 1.82
C VAL A 41 -1.09 10.48 1.40
N TYR A 42 -0.16 9.53 1.44
CA TYR A 42 -0.42 8.13 1.19
C TYR A 42 -0.56 7.39 2.53
N MET A 43 -1.64 6.65 2.69
CA MET A 43 -1.83 5.82 3.88
C MET A 43 -1.18 4.47 3.63
N SER A 44 -0.02 4.19 4.24
CA SER A 44 0.58 2.85 4.22
C SER A 44 0.05 2.00 5.39
N SER A 45 0.70 0.88 5.70
CA SER A 45 0.35 0.00 6.83
C SER A 45 1.59 -0.64 7.45
N CYS A 46 1.59 -0.87 8.76
CA CYS A 46 2.67 -1.60 9.43
C CYS A 46 2.81 -3.06 8.95
N SER A 47 1.82 -3.59 8.23
CA SER A 47 1.89 -4.92 7.62
C SER A 47 3.02 -5.06 6.59
N VAL A 48 3.55 -3.95 6.06
CA VAL A 48 4.71 -3.94 5.15
C VAL A 48 5.97 -4.53 5.79
N TYR A 49 6.09 -4.51 7.12
CA TYR A 49 7.22 -5.12 7.83
C TYR A 49 7.08 -6.63 8.02
N GLY A 50 5.89 -7.20 7.72
CA GLY A 50 5.60 -8.61 7.89
C GLY A 50 5.70 -9.07 9.34
N PHE A 51 5.86 -10.39 9.52
CA PHE A 51 6.10 -10.97 10.83
C PHE A 51 7.52 -10.64 11.30
N ASN A 52 7.63 -9.98 12.46
CA ASN A 52 8.90 -9.66 13.10
C ASN A 52 8.80 -9.84 14.63
N LYS A 53 9.86 -10.33 15.26
CA LYS A 53 9.96 -10.47 16.72
C LYS A 53 10.60 -9.25 17.40
N GLN A 54 11.23 -8.38 16.62
CA GLN A 54 11.87 -7.16 17.09
C GLN A 54 10.96 -5.96 16.91
N ILE A 55 11.21 -4.90 17.68
CA ILE A 55 10.61 -3.59 17.43
C ILE A 55 11.18 -3.06 16.11
N VAL A 56 10.30 -2.60 15.22
CA VAL A 56 10.64 -2.00 13.93
C VAL A 56 10.26 -0.53 13.91
N ASN A 57 10.88 0.21 13.00
CA ASN A 57 10.63 1.62 12.73
C ASN A 57 10.69 1.90 11.21
N GLU A 58 10.57 3.16 10.84
CA GLU A 58 10.52 3.64 9.45
C GLU A 58 11.80 3.31 8.65
N ASP A 59 12.94 3.16 9.33
CA ASP A 59 14.22 2.79 8.72
C ASP A 59 14.42 1.26 8.61
N SER A 60 13.49 0.47 9.15
CA SER A 60 13.58 -0.99 9.13
C SER A 60 13.28 -1.55 7.75
N LYS A 61 13.90 -2.69 7.42
CA LYS A 61 13.61 -3.39 6.16
C LYS A 61 12.17 -3.88 6.13
N VAL A 62 11.49 -3.61 5.01
CA VAL A 62 10.17 -4.14 4.68
C VAL A 62 10.26 -5.62 4.30
N ASN A 63 9.22 -6.38 4.65
CA ASN A 63 9.06 -7.79 4.32
C ASN A 63 7.56 -8.12 4.15
N PRO A 64 6.88 -7.55 3.12
CA PRO A 64 5.45 -7.72 2.94
C PRO A 64 5.10 -9.18 2.62
N LEU A 65 4.22 -9.79 3.42
CA LEU A 65 3.89 -11.21 3.31
C LEU A 65 2.60 -11.50 2.53
N THR A 66 1.64 -10.57 2.55
CA THR A 66 0.31 -10.72 1.93
C THR A 66 0.16 -9.81 0.73
N GLU A 67 -0.80 -10.10 -0.16
CA GLU A 67 -1.09 -9.24 -1.31
C GLU A 67 -1.52 -7.84 -0.89
N TYR A 68 -2.26 -7.74 0.23
CA TYR A 68 -2.54 -6.46 0.86
C TYR A 68 -1.24 -5.71 1.22
N ALA A 69 -0.35 -6.34 2.02
CA ALA A 69 0.91 -5.70 2.45
C ALA A 69 1.81 -5.32 1.26
N LYS A 70 1.90 -6.16 0.23
CA LYS A 70 2.67 -5.88 -0.99
C LYS A 70 2.16 -4.65 -1.71
N ALA A 71 0.84 -4.47 -1.79
CA ALA A 71 0.23 -3.28 -2.38
C ALA A 71 0.35 -2.02 -1.50
N LYS A 72 0.81 -2.13 -0.24
CA LYS A 72 1.05 -1.00 0.66
C LYS A 72 2.52 -0.55 0.73
N ASP A 73 3.45 -1.43 0.38
CA ASP A 73 4.90 -1.15 0.39
C ASP A 73 5.33 -0.23 -0.76
N ARG A 74 4.80 -0.50 -1.96
CA ARG A 74 5.21 0.19 -3.19
C ARG A 74 3.99 0.57 -3.98
#